data_AF-A0A1M3R158-F1
#
_entry.id   AF-A0A1M3R158-F1
#
_cell.length_a   1.000
_cell.length_b   1.000
_cell.length_c   1.000
_cell.angle_alpha   90.00
_cell.angle_beta   90.00
_cell.angle_gamma   90.00
#
_symmetry.space_group_name_H-M   'P 1'
#
loop_
_entity.id
_entity.type
_entity.pdbx_description
1 polymer ?
#
loop_
_entity_poly.entity_id
_entity_poly.type
_entity_poly.pdbx_seq_one_letter_code
_entity_poly.pdbx_strand_id
1 'polypeptide(L)'
;MGKPFTPERLARIRRMRKARRLYRAQPLFAFEMMQQQYPAYTCQDFYDDLRYRRKPKRRKGKSSLKRFGRYARMEQLKEMYHRTGNIAYAFQAQRLRKHMTKPYRILVRIEGNILEYGLSPLVRIEEVEKLTGLLAKTKTQQQADTLMEQFRENCHIN
;
A
#
# COMPACT_ATOMS: atom_id res chain seq x y z
N MET A 1 -0.11 -27.92 -14.10
CA MET A 1 1.24 -28.11 -13.53
C MET A 1 2.25 -28.08 -14.68
N GLY A 2 3.18 -27.11 -14.70
CA GLY A 2 4.17 -27.04 -15.79
C GLY A 2 5.13 -28.23 -15.76
N LYS A 3 5.63 -28.67 -16.93
CA LYS A 3 6.63 -29.75 -17.01
C LYS A 3 7.85 -29.42 -16.12
N PRO A 4 8.36 -30.38 -15.33
CA PRO A 4 9.52 -30.16 -14.48
C PRO A 4 10.74 -29.75 -15.33
N PHE A 5 11.62 -28.94 -14.75
CA PHE A 5 12.86 -28.58 -15.44
C PHE A 5 13.74 -29.81 -15.63
N THR A 6 14.39 -29.92 -16.79
CA THR A 6 15.39 -30.96 -17.02
C THR A 6 16.58 -30.80 -16.04
N PRO A 7 17.27 -31.88 -15.66
CA PRO A 7 18.41 -31.82 -14.75
C PRO A 7 19.50 -30.84 -15.20
N GLU A 8 19.82 -30.82 -16.49
CA GLU A 8 20.77 -29.88 -17.11
C GLU A 8 20.35 -28.43 -16.94
N ARG A 9 19.06 -28.15 -17.16
CA ARG A 9 18.50 -26.80 -17.01
C ARG A 9 18.55 -26.35 -15.55
N LEU A 10 18.32 -27.26 -14.60
CA LEU A 10 18.47 -26.98 -13.17
C LEU A 10 19.92 -26.70 -12.79
N ALA A 11 20.87 -27.51 -13.30
CA ALA A 11 22.30 -27.31 -13.07
C ALA A 11 22.75 -25.93 -13.57
N ARG A 12 22.33 -25.52 -14.79
CA ARG A 12 22.62 -24.19 -15.34
C ARG A 12 22.05 -23.06 -14.48
N ILE A 13 20.81 -23.20 -14.01
CA ILE A 13 20.18 -22.20 -13.12
C ILE A 13 20.93 -22.09 -11.80
N ARG A 14 21.35 -23.22 -11.22
CA ARG A 14 22.11 -23.26 -9.95
C ARG A 14 23.49 -22.61 -10.11
N ARG A 15 24.22 -22.96 -11.18
CA ARG A 15 25.52 -22.34 -11.56
C ARG A 15 25.41 -20.82 -11.65
N MET A 16 24.48 -20.33 -12.47
CA MET A 16 24.23 -18.90 -12.66
C MET A 16 23.87 -18.19 -11.32
N ARG A 17 23.03 -18.80 -10.48
CA ARG A 17 22.67 -18.24 -9.17
C ARG A 17 23.89 -18.14 -8.25
N LYS A 18 24.78 -19.13 -8.27
CA LYS A 18 26.00 -19.12 -7.48
C LYS A 18 26.96 -18.04 -7.96
N ALA A 19 27.23 -17.96 -9.27
CA ALA A 19 28.06 -16.92 -9.87
C ALA A 19 27.60 -15.52 -9.46
N ARG A 20 26.30 -15.23 -9.55
CA ARG A 20 25.71 -13.94 -9.13
C ARG A 20 25.81 -13.68 -7.63
N ARG A 21 25.71 -14.72 -6.80
CA ARG A 21 25.83 -14.59 -5.35
C ARG A 21 27.28 -14.27 -4.97
N LEU A 22 28.23 -15.01 -5.52
CA LEU A 22 29.66 -14.78 -5.31
C LEU A 22 30.06 -13.40 -5.81
N TYR A 23 29.64 -13.00 -7.01
CA TYR A 23 29.95 -11.67 -7.55
C TYR A 23 29.45 -10.51 -6.68
N ARG A 24 28.30 -10.69 -6.00
CA ARG A 24 27.79 -9.70 -5.05
C ARG A 24 28.56 -9.66 -3.73
N ALA A 25 29.14 -10.78 -3.31
CA ALA A 25 29.84 -10.88 -2.03
C ALA A 25 31.34 -10.54 -2.16
N GLN A 26 31.99 -11.08 -3.20
CA GLN A 26 33.44 -11.05 -3.42
C GLN A 26 33.72 -10.93 -4.94
N PRO A 27 33.50 -9.77 -5.56
CA PRO A 27 33.54 -9.62 -7.02
C PRO A 27 34.88 -9.99 -7.65
N LEU A 28 36.00 -9.65 -6.99
CA LEU A 28 37.35 -9.90 -7.51
C LEU A 28 37.69 -11.40 -7.59
N PHE A 29 37.20 -12.19 -6.64
CA PHE A 29 37.51 -13.63 -6.55
C PHE A 29 36.39 -14.52 -7.09
N ALA A 30 35.22 -13.94 -7.41
CA ALA A 30 34.03 -14.70 -7.78
C ALA A 30 34.24 -15.63 -8.99
N PHE A 31 35.08 -15.23 -9.95
CA PHE A 31 35.41 -16.07 -11.10
C PHE A 31 36.27 -17.28 -10.69
N GLU A 32 37.36 -17.04 -9.96
CA GLU A 32 38.26 -18.08 -9.47
C GLU A 32 37.52 -19.10 -8.58
N MET A 33 36.66 -18.61 -7.68
CA MET A 33 35.81 -19.47 -6.84
C MET A 33 34.80 -20.30 -7.65
N MET A 34 34.36 -19.80 -8.81
CA MET A 34 33.53 -20.57 -9.72
C MET A 34 34.34 -21.63 -10.46
N GLN A 35 35.57 -21.34 -10.87
CA GLN A 35 36.46 -22.30 -11.52
C GLN A 35 36.89 -23.44 -10.58
N GLN A 36 37.15 -23.14 -9.30
CA GLN A 36 37.46 -24.16 -8.29
C GLN A 36 36.35 -25.21 -8.16
N GLN A 37 35.09 -24.81 -8.31
CA GLN A 37 33.96 -25.74 -8.24
C GLN A 37 33.58 -26.35 -9.60
N TYR A 38 33.80 -25.62 -10.68
CA TYR A 38 33.47 -26.02 -12.04
C TYR A 38 34.73 -25.85 -12.91
N PRO A 39 35.60 -26.88 -12.99
CA PRO A 39 36.90 -26.75 -13.67
C PRO A 39 36.80 -26.35 -15.15
N ALA A 40 35.73 -26.76 -15.83
CA ALA A 40 35.47 -26.38 -17.22
C ALA A 40 34.80 -25.00 -17.39
N TYR A 41 34.64 -24.22 -16.32
CA TYR A 41 33.95 -22.93 -16.35
C TYR A 41 34.84 -21.83 -16.93
N THR A 42 34.41 -21.26 -18.04
CA THR A 42 35.18 -20.26 -18.77
C THR A 42 34.88 -18.84 -18.29
N CYS A 43 35.77 -17.91 -18.60
CA CYS A 43 35.56 -16.49 -18.34
C CYS A 43 34.32 -15.96 -19.09
N GLN A 44 34.07 -16.46 -20.31
CA GLN A 44 32.90 -16.13 -21.10
C GLN A 44 31.59 -16.58 -20.42
N ASP A 45 31.56 -17.81 -19.90
CA ASP A 45 30.42 -18.32 -19.13
C ASP A 45 30.08 -17.44 -17.93
N PHE A 46 31.11 -16.92 -17.25
CA PHE A 46 30.94 -16.06 -16.07
C PHE A 46 30.23 -14.75 -16.43
N TYR A 47 30.73 -14.05 -17.44
CA TYR A 47 30.09 -12.82 -17.91
C TYR A 47 28.67 -13.08 -18.44
N ASP A 48 28.45 -14.19 -19.14
CA ASP A 48 27.12 -14.58 -19.63
C ASP A 48 26.13 -14.90 -18.50
N ASP A 49 26.59 -15.51 -17.41
CA ASP A 49 25.79 -15.78 -16.22
C ASP A 49 25.48 -14.48 -15.44
N LEU A 50 26.38 -13.50 -15.44
CA LEU A 50 26.17 -12.19 -14.81
C LEU A 50 25.19 -11.30 -15.59
N ARG A 51 25.06 -11.50 -16.90
CA ARG A 51 24.21 -10.67 -17.76
C ARG A 51 22.71 -10.74 -17.37
N TYR A 52 22.09 -9.59 -17.17
CA TYR A 52 20.64 -9.50 -16.99
C TYR A 52 19.93 -9.63 -18.35
N ARG A 53 19.31 -10.79 -18.62
CA ARG A 53 18.60 -11.08 -19.88
C ARG A 53 17.17 -10.51 -19.94
N ARG A 54 16.61 -10.04 -18.82
CA ARG A 54 15.27 -9.45 -18.75
C ARG A 54 15.32 -8.18 -17.92
N LYS A 55 14.58 -7.15 -18.36
CA LYS A 55 14.39 -5.94 -17.56
C LYS A 55 13.87 -6.34 -16.15
N PRO A 56 14.41 -5.77 -15.06
CA PRO A 56 13.94 -6.10 -13.73
C PRO A 56 12.44 -5.82 -13.62
N LYS A 57 11.71 -6.72 -12.95
CA LYS A 57 10.26 -6.56 -12.74
C LYS A 57 10.04 -5.23 -12.01
N ARG A 58 9.35 -4.27 -12.64
CA ARG A 58 8.93 -3.02 -11.98
C ARG A 58 8.11 -3.43 -10.75
N ARG A 59 8.60 -3.09 -9.56
CA ARG A 59 7.80 -3.23 -8.33
C ARG A 59 6.62 -2.28 -8.50
N LYS A 60 5.38 -2.81 -8.56
CA LYS A 60 4.19 -1.95 -8.43
C LYS A 60 4.35 -1.23 -7.08
N GLY A 61 4.47 0.10 -7.11
CA GLY A 61 4.53 0.89 -5.89
C GLY A 61 3.32 0.54 -5.01
N LYS A 62 3.50 0.53 -3.69
CA LYS A 62 2.35 0.48 -2.78
C LYS A 62 1.44 1.65 -3.14
N SER A 63 0.13 1.42 -3.27
CA SER A 63 -0.84 2.51 -3.46
C SER A 63 -0.61 3.56 -2.37
N SER A 64 -0.43 4.83 -2.76
CA SER A 64 -0.08 5.87 -1.80
C SER A 64 -1.26 6.13 -0.86
N LEU A 65 -1.00 6.08 0.44
CA LEU A 65 -2.02 6.39 1.45
C LEU A 65 -2.59 7.82 1.30
N LYS A 66 -1.88 8.69 0.56
CA LYS A 66 -2.32 10.03 0.16
C LYS A 66 -3.69 10.06 -0.55
N ARG A 67 -4.13 8.95 -1.15
CA ARG A 67 -5.42 8.87 -1.84
C ARG A 67 -6.62 8.74 -0.90
N PHE A 68 -6.41 8.41 0.37
CA PHE A 68 -7.50 8.22 1.32
C PHE A 68 -7.78 9.51 2.07
N GLY A 69 -9.05 9.91 2.16
CA GLY A 69 -9.43 11.23 2.65
C GLY A 69 -9.16 11.49 4.14
N ARG A 70 -8.79 10.46 4.92
CA ARG A 70 -8.29 10.60 6.31
C ARG A 70 -6.83 11.01 6.39
N TYR A 71 -6.08 10.92 5.30
CA TYR A 71 -4.62 11.09 5.30
C TYR A 71 -4.20 12.51 5.69
N ALA A 72 -4.84 13.54 5.12
CA ALA A 72 -4.51 14.93 5.39
C ALA A 72 -4.67 15.27 6.88
N ARG A 73 -5.82 14.94 7.48
CA ARG A 73 -6.08 15.13 8.91
C ARG A 73 -5.10 14.35 9.80
N MET A 74 -4.75 13.12 9.42
CA MET A 74 -3.75 12.35 10.16
C MET A 74 -2.38 13.06 10.18
N GLU A 75 -1.92 13.61 9.05
CA GLU A 75 -0.65 14.34 9.00
C GLU A 75 -0.72 15.63 9.83
N GLN A 76 -1.82 16.39 9.75
CA GLN A 76 -2.05 17.56 10.62
C GLN A 76 -1.94 17.19 12.10
N LEU A 77 -2.56 16.09 12.53
CA LEU A 77 -2.49 15.64 13.92
C LEU A 77 -1.08 15.23 14.35
N LYS A 78 -0.30 14.60 13.47
CA LYS A 78 1.11 14.31 13.76
C LYS A 78 1.92 15.59 13.91
N GLU A 79 1.69 16.57 13.05
CA GLU A 79 2.37 17.86 13.14
C GLU A 79 2.02 18.58 14.46
N MET A 80 0.74 18.57 14.85
CA MET A 80 0.30 19.11 16.14
C MET A 80 0.94 18.37 17.32
N TYR A 81 1.07 17.04 17.26
CA TYR A 81 1.81 16.28 18.27
C TYR A 81 3.29 16.70 18.32
N HIS A 82 3.97 16.82 17.18
CA HIS A 82 5.36 17.25 17.13
C HIS A 82 5.58 18.64 17.72
N ARG A 83 4.62 19.56 17.51
CA ARG A 83 4.71 20.94 18.04
C ARG A 83 4.36 21.04 19.52
N THR A 84 3.36 20.29 20.00
CA THR A 84 2.79 20.48 21.35
C THR A 84 3.23 19.42 22.37
N GLY A 85 3.74 18.28 21.91
CA GLY A 85 3.98 17.10 22.76
C GLY A 85 2.70 16.42 23.28
N ASN A 86 1.51 16.91 22.92
CA ASN A 86 0.25 16.38 23.45
C ASN A 86 -0.09 15.02 22.83
N ILE A 87 0.01 13.98 23.64
CA ILE A 87 -0.18 12.57 23.26
C ILE A 87 -1.59 12.31 22.69
N ALA A 88 -2.60 13.11 23.05
CA ALA A 88 -3.95 12.98 22.50
C ALA A 88 -3.96 13.06 20.96
N TYR A 89 -3.14 13.95 20.38
CA TYR A 89 -3.03 14.06 18.93
C TYR A 89 -2.37 12.84 18.30
N ALA A 90 -1.37 12.24 18.97
CA ALA A 90 -0.74 11.01 18.51
C ALA A 90 -1.72 9.83 18.50
N PHE A 91 -2.55 9.69 19.54
CA PHE A 91 -3.59 8.66 19.60
C PHE A 91 -4.63 8.83 18.48
N GLN A 92 -5.08 10.06 18.24
CA GLN A 92 -6.02 10.35 17.15
C GLN A 92 -5.40 10.04 15.78
N ALA A 93 -4.16 10.44 15.54
CA ALA A 93 -3.45 10.12 14.30
C ALA A 93 -3.30 8.60 14.10
N GLN A 94 -2.96 7.86 15.16
CA GLN A 94 -2.86 6.41 15.13
C GLN A 94 -4.22 5.77 14.80
N ARG A 95 -5.31 6.26 15.39
CA ARG A 95 -6.67 5.80 15.10
C ARG A 95 -7.01 6.01 13.63
N LEU A 96 -6.80 7.22 13.09
CA LEU A 96 -7.05 7.48 11.66
C LEU A 96 -6.22 6.57 10.75
N ARG A 97 -4.95 6.31 11.10
CA ARG A 97 -4.08 5.39 10.36
C ARG A 97 -4.64 3.96 10.31
N LYS A 98 -5.17 3.44 11.42
CA LYS A 98 -5.78 2.09 11.49
C LYS A 98 -7.03 1.97 10.60
N HIS A 99 -7.75 3.08 10.40
CA HIS A 99 -9.00 3.12 9.62
C HIS A 99 -8.84 3.73 8.22
N MET A 100 -7.61 3.98 7.76
CA MET A 100 -7.32 4.74 6.54
C MET A 100 -8.07 4.21 5.31
N THR A 101 -8.07 2.90 5.10
CA THR A 101 -8.69 2.23 3.94
C THR A 101 -10.13 1.77 4.22
N LYS A 102 -10.63 1.91 5.45
CA LYS A 102 -11.95 1.41 5.82
C LYS A 102 -13.03 2.42 5.37
N PRO A 103 -14.14 1.97 4.78
CA PRO A 103 -15.25 2.87 4.47
C PRO A 103 -15.76 3.55 5.75
N TYR A 104 -16.29 4.76 5.62
CA TYR A 104 -16.97 5.40 6.75
C TYR A 104 -18.33 4.74 6.95
N ARG A 105 -18.76 4.65 8.20
CA ARG A 105 -20.10 4.24 8.61
C ARG A 105 -20.66 5.38 9.44
N ILE A 106 -21.71 6.03 8.94
CA ILE A 106 -22.41 7.09 9.65
C ILE A 106 -23.68 6.48 10.21
N LEU A 107 -23.87 6.61 11.53
CA LEU A 107 -25.08 6.18 12.21
C LEU A 107 -25.91 7.41 12.54
N VAL A 108 -27.14 7.47 12.03
CA VAL A 108 -28.09 8.55 12.26
C VAL A 108 -29.22 8.00 13.10
N ARG A 109 -29.51 8.63 14.24
CA ARG A 109 -30.59 8.21 15.14
C ARG A 109 -31.76 9.17 15.01
N ILE A 110 -32.91 8.67 14.55
CA ILE A 110 -34.14 9.44 14.36
C ILE A 110 -35.28 8.68 15.03
N GLU A 111 -35.95 9.31 16.00
CA GLU A 111 -37.16 8.79 16.66
C GLU A 111 -37.07 7.32 17.12
N GLY A 112 -35.90 6.89 17.59
CA GLY A 112 -35.67 5.52 18.07
C GLY A 112 -35.11 4.55 17.02
N ASN A 113 -35.15 4.91 15.73
CA ASN A 113 -34.55 4.14 14.65
C ASN A 113 -33.08 4.53 14.44
N ILE A 114 -32.25 3.56 14.06
CA ILE A 114 -30.85 3.76 13.69
C ILE A 114 -30.71 3.48 12.20
N LEU A 115 -30.35 4.51 11.44
CA LEU A 115 -30.04 4.43 10.02
C LEU A 115 -28.53 4.38 9.86
N GLU A 116 -28.05 3.48 9.00
CA GLU A 116 -26.63 3.34 8.71
C GLU A 116 -26.32 3.69 7.27
N TYR A 117 -25.40 4.65 7.08
CA TYR A 117 -24.92 5.05 5.77
C TYR A 117 -23.43 4.75 5.59
N GLY A 118 -23.10 4.05 4.49
CA GLY A 118 -21.72 3.79 4.07
C GLY A 118 -21.19 4.89 3.13
N LEU A 119 -19.92 5.28 3.32
CA LEU A 119 -19.18 6.16 2.39
C LEU A 119 -17.79 5.60 2.05
N SER A 120 -17.30 5.96 0.87
CA SER A 120 -15.97 5.57 0.39
C SER A 120 -14.85 6.07 1.32
N PRO A 121 -13.78 5.29 1.57
CA PRO A 121 -12.61 5.73 2.33
C PRO A 121 -11.82 6.87 1.65
N LEU A 122 -12.12 7.16 0.39
CA LEU A 122 -11.47 8.22 -0.39
C LEU A 122 -12.03 9.61 -0.06
N VAL A 123 -13.27 9.68 0.43
CA VAL A 123 -13.92 10.96 0.80
C VAL A 123 -13.15 11.62 1.94
N ARG A 124 -12.90 12.93 1.81
CA ARG A 124 -12.16 13.72 2.82
C ARG A 124 -12.92 13.71 4.13
N ILE A 125 -12.19 13.52 5.23
CA ILE A 125 -12.82 13.44 6.55
C ILE A 125 -13.54 14.74 6.92
N GLU A 126 -13.06 15.89 6.45
CA GLU A 126 -13.68 17.21 6.65
C GLU A 126 -15.08 17.31 6.02
N GLU A 127 -15.27 16.69 4.84
CA GLU A 127 -16.56 16.63 4.17
C GLU A 127 -17.52 15.71 4.91
N VAL A 128 -17.01 14.58 5.42
CA VAL A 128 -17.77 13.68 6.29
C VAL A 128 -18.19 14.37 7.58
N GLU A 129 -17.30 15.14 8.22
CA GLU A 129 -17.61 15.92 9.43
C GLU A 129 -18.72 16.95 9.16
N LYS A 130 -18.63 17.70 8.06
CA LYS A 130 -19.69 18.64 7.64
C LYS A 130 -21.03 17.92 7.43
N LEU A 131 -21.02 16.80 6.71
CA LEU A 131 -22.21 15.98 6.48
C LEU A 131 -22.82 15.50 7.80
N THR A 132 -22.01 14.98 8.72
CA THR A 132 -22.51 14.53 10.02
C THR A 132 -23.13 15.65 10.84
N GLY A 133 -22.61 16.88 10.73
CA GLY A 133 -23.20 18.06 11.37
C GLY A 133 -24.55 18.47 10.76
N LEU A 134 -24.77 18.22 9.46
CA LEU A 134 -26.06 18.43 8.80
C LEU A 134 -27.06 17.34 9.17
N LEU A 135 -26.64 16.07 9.14
CA LEU A 135 -27.47 14.91 9.52
C LEU A 135 -27.87 14.95 11.00
N ALA A 136 -27.07 15.55 11.87
CA ALA A 136 -27.44 15.74 13.28
C ALA A 136 -28.68 16.65 13.47
N LYS A 137 -29.02 17.46 12.45
CA LYS A 137 -30.17 18.39 12.50
C LYS A 137 -31.43 17.83 11.83
N THR A 138 -31.33 16.72 11.12
CA THR A 138 -32.48 16.13 10.42
C THR A 138 -33.40 15.44 11.42
N LYS A 139 -34.72 15.58 11.20
CA LYS A 139 -35.74 14.99 12.08
C LYS A 139 -36.48 13.83 11.44
N THR A 140 -36.42 13.70 10.11
CA THR A 140 -37.11 12.65 9.37
C THR A 140 -36.12 11.83 8.54
N GLN A 141 -36.44 10.55 8.35
CA GLN A 141 -35.63 9.65 7.54
C GLN A 141 -35.49 10.17 6.10
N GLN A 142 -36.58 10.65 5.50
CA GLN A 142 -36.57 11.17 4.12
C GLN A 142 -35.57 12.32 3.94
N GLN A 143 -35.49 13.25 4.90
CA GLN A 143 -34.51 14.34 4.87
C GLN A 143 -33.07 13.81 4.93
N ALA A 144 -32.81 12.79 5.75
CA ALA A 144 -31.49 12.18 5.85
C ALA A 144 -31.10 11.48 4.52
N ASP A 145 -32.05 10.77 3.90
CA ASP A 145 -31.82 10.06 2.64
C ASP A 145 -31.53 11.04 1.49
N THR A 146 -32.33 12.11 1.33
CA THR A 146 -32.09 13.13 0.30
C THR A 146 -30.72 13.81 0.47
N LEU A 147 -30.33 14.11 1.71
CA LEU A 147 -29.05 14.76 2.00
C LEU A 147 -27.87 13.84 1.70
N MET A 148 -28.02 12.54 1.95
CA MET A 148 -27.03 11.52 1.60
C MET A 148 -26.91 11.33 0.09
N GLU A 149 -28.01 11.37 -0.67
CA GLU A 149 -28.01 11.30 -2.13
C GLU A 149 -27.30 12.51 -2.74
N GLN A 150 -27.69 13.73 -2.34
CA GLN A 150 -27.02 14.96 -2.76
C GLN A 150 -25.52 14.95 -2.47
N PHE A 151 -25.13 14.41 -1.31
CA PHE A 151 -23.72 14.28 -0.96
C PHE A 151 -22.99 13.30 -1.88
N ARG A 152 -23.61 12.16 -2.24
CA ARG A 152 -23.02 11.14 -3.12
C ARG A 152 -22.81 11.65 -4.55
N GLU A 153 -23.77 12.40 -5.08
CA GLU A 153 -23.65 13.02 -6.40
C GLU A 153 -22.47 14.00 -6.47
N ASN A 154 -22.28 14.79 -5.41
CA ASN A 154 -21.24 15.82 -5.37
C ASN A 154 -19.86 15.30 -4.94
N CYS A 155 -19.78 14.18 -4.21
CA CYS A 155 -18.52 13.66 -3.65
C CYS A 155 -17.54 13.07 -4.67
N HIS A 156 -18.01 12.71 -5.86
CA HIS A 156 -17.18 12.11 -6.90
C HIS A 156 -16.64 13.10 -7.92
N ILE A 157 -17.00 14.39 -7.81
CA ILE A 157 -16.71 15.41 -8.82
C ILE A 157 -15.32 16.08 -8.64
N ASN A 158 -14.55 15.73 -7.59
CA ASN A 158 -13.23 16.35 -7.31
C ASN A 158 -12.06 15.36 -7.25
#